data_AF-A0A972PD49-F1
#
_entry.id   AF-A0A972PD49-F1
#
_cell.length_a   1.000
_cell.length_b   1.000
_cell.length_c   1.000
_cell.angle_alpha   90.00
_cell.angle_beta   90.00
_cell.angle_gamma   90.00
#
_symmetry.space_group_name_H-M   'P 1'
#
loop_
_entity.id
_entity.type
_entity.pdbx_description
1 polymer ?
#
loop_
_entity_poly.entity_id
_entity_poly.type
_entity_poly.pdbx_seq_one_letter_code
_entity_poly.pdbx_strand_id
1 'polypeptide(L)'
;MRNGMTPHVIDPKYPGAVDEIINLGDHWNEQLLREHREEIIFLTDQIAQHFQQAYVRLREARGITDEWANCLKTGLDSARLGALTAELIEEIFQVVPRVRHLFATAITPAGPVNFMDSITEDCTRRYILRGQPGCGKSAVLQQVGQAALKRGFSVDLYHCGFDPDELDAVIIPALKTAVVDGSSPHVVEPRRPGDKVLDLLELIDSVILYENSAFIAEIEKQFEGVFAEGVAEITTAKRIHDDLERFYVAAMDFSGVDQTRERLLEKILHLAAEKSKP
;
A
#
# COMPACT_ATOMS: atom_id res chain seq x y z
N MET A 1 10.77 -20.84 -4.26
CA MET A 1 10.80 -22.29 -3.98
C MET A 1 12.14 -22.63 -3.34
N ARG A 2 12.16 -22.99 -2.05
CA ARG A 2 13.32 -23.64 -1.44
C ARG A 2 13.11 -25.14 -1.58
N ASN A 3 14.04 -25.83 -2.21
CA ASN A 3 14.04 -27.28 -2.37
C ASN A 3 14.36 -27.90 -1.01
N GLY A 4 13.43 -28.66 -0.42
CA GLY A 4 13.53 -29.24 0.93
C GLY A 4 14.58 -30.34 1.08
N MET A 5 15.79 -30.14 0.54
CA MET A 5 16.92 -31.04 0.60
C MET A 5 17.86 -30.59 1.72
N THR A 6 18.42 -31.54 2.48
CA THR A 6 19.35 -31.28 3.59
C THR A 6 20.50 -30.36 3.15
N PRO A 7 20.86 -29.32 3.94
CA PRO A 7 20.40 -29.02 5.31
C PRO A 7 19.11 -28.20 5.41
N HIS A 8 18.37 -28.00 4.31
CA HIS A 8 17.22 -27.11 4.22
C HIS A 8 15.86 -27.83 4.22
N VAL A 9 15.76 -28.98 4.88
CA VAL A 9 14.49 -29.73 5.02
C VAL A 9 13.51 -28.91 5.88
N ILE A 10 12.27 -28.78 5.41
CA ILE A 10 11.15 -28.19 6.15
C ILE A 10 10.05 -29.24 6.19
N ASP A 11 9.80 -29.81 7.36
CA ASP A 11 8.73 -30.78 7.58
C ASP A 11 7.44 -30.08 8.07
N PRO A 12 6.25 -30.47 7.58
CA PRO A 12 5.00 -29.89 8.04
C PRO A 12 4.70 -30.27 9.48
N LYS A 13 4.08 -29.34 10.21
CA LYS A 13 3.85 -29.49 11.65
C LYS A 13 2.54 -30.23 11.95
N TYR A 14 1.53 -30.09 11.08
CA TYR A 14 0.23 -30.77 11.19
C TYR A 14 -0.24 -31.36 9.84
N PRO A 15 0.44 -32.40 9.32
CA PRO A 15 0.18 -32.95 7.99
C PRO A 15 -1.22 -33.56 7.87
N GLY A 16 -1.94 -33.25 6.78
CA GLY A 16 -3.27 -33.76 6.44
C GLY A 16 -4.44 -33.10 7.18
N ALA A 17 -4.16 -32.32 8.24
CA ALA A 17 -5.18 -31.54 8.94
C ALA A 17 -5.25 -30.10 8.43
N VAL A 18 -4.10 -29.45 8.32
CA VAL A 18 -3.96 -28.09 7.76
C VAL A 18 -2.71 -27.90 6.90
N ASP A 19 -1.70 -28.76 7.07
CA ASP A 19 -0.52 -28.75 6.21
C ASP A 19 -0.60 -29.90 5.20
N GLU A 20 -0.14 -29.70 3.98
CA GLU A 20 -0.11 -30.75 2.96
C GLU A 20 1.29 -30.84 2.34
N ILE A 21 1.84 -32.06 2.26
CA ILE A 21 3.11 -32.31 1.58
C ILE A 21 2.82 -32.46 0.10
N ILE A 22 3.29 -31.51 -0.70
CA ILE A 22 3.28 -31.63 -2.16
C ILE A 22 4.49 -32.50 -2.56
N ASN A 23 4.21 -33.75 -2.90
CA ASN A 23 5.25 -34.70 -3.30
C ASN A 23 5.62 -34.53 -4.79
N LEU A 24 6.59 -33.66 -5.06
CA LEU A 24 7.10 -33.46 -6.42
C LEU A 24 7.95 -34.65 -6.92
N GLY A 25 8.28 -35.61 -6.05
CA GLY A 25 9.00 -36.83 -6.41
C GLY A 25 8.21 -37.75 -7.35
N ASP A 26 6.87 -37.69 -7.33
CA ASP A 26 6.00 -38.54 -8.17
C ASP A 26 6.14 -38.26 -9.67
N HIS A 27 6.77 -37.16 -10.04
CA HIS A 27 7.05 -36.78 -11.42
C HIS A 27 8.50 -37.04 -11.85
N TRP A 28 9.30 -37.70 -11.02
CA TRP A 28 10.64 -38.12 -11.40
C TRP A 28 10.61 -39.41 -12.22
N ASN A 29 11.56 -39.54 -13.14
CA ASN A 29 11.82 -40.83 -13.78
C ASN A 29 12.64 -41.70 -12.81
N GLU A 30 11.94 -42.47 -11.97
CA GLU A 30 12.56 -43.31 -10.94
C GLU A 30 13.53 -44.35 -11.50
N GLN A 31 13.24 -44.94 -12.67
CA GLN A 31 14.09 -45.97 -13.24
C GLN A 31 15.48 -45.40 -13.60
N LEU A 32 15.51 -44.23 -14.23
CA LEU A 32 16.75 -43.52 -14.55
C LEU A 32 17.53 -43.14 -13.28
N LEU A 33 16.86 -42.65 -12.23
CA LEU A 33 17.52 -42.31 -10.97
C LEU A 33 18.07 -43.55 -10.23
N ARG A 34 17.38 -44.70 -10.28
CA ARG A 34 17.84 -45.96 -9.68
C ARG A 34 19.04 -46.55 -10.41
N GLU A 35 19.12 -46.37 -11.73
CA GLU A 35 20.29 -46.75 -12.55
C GLU A 35 21.54 -45.97 -12.14
N HIS A 36 21.40 -44.71 -11.72
CA HIS A 36 22.49 -43.86 -11.23
C HIS A 36 22.58 -43.76 -9.68
N ARG A 37 21.92 -44.64 -8.92
CA ARG A 37 21.76 -44.49 -7.46
C ARG A 37 23.07 -44.32 -6.69
N GLU A 38 24.10 -45.09 -7.04
CA GLU A 38 25.37 -45.12 -6.30
C GLU A 38 26.14 -43.82 -6.53
N GLU A 39 26.07 -43.29 -7.75
CA GLU A 39 26.62 -41.99 -8.12
C GLU A 39 25.88 -40.85 -7.42
N ILE A 40 24.55 -40.88 -7.37
CA ILE A 40 23.74 -39.86 -6.69
C ILE A 40 24.06 -39.81 -5.18
N ILE A 41 24.11 -40.95 -4.51
CA ILE A 41 24.44 -41.02 -3.07
C ILE A 41 25.87 -40.53 -2.84
N PHE A 42 26.83 -41.00 -3.65
CA PHE A 42 28.22 -40.58 -3.56
C PHE A 42 28.40 -39.07 -3.76
N LEU A 43 27.71 -38.48 -4.74
CA LEU A 43 27.71 -37.04 -4.97
C LEU A 43 27.04 -36.30 -3.80
N THR A 44 25.95 -36.82 -3.26
CA THR A 44 25.24 -36.22 -2.11
C THR A 44 26.13 -36.20 -0.86
N ASP A 45 26.84 -37.29 -0.57
CA ASP A 45 27.74 -37.38 0.57
C ASP A 45 28.97 -36.48 0.38
N GLN A 46 29.54 -36.44 -0.83
CA GLN A 46 30.61 -35.50 -1.15
C GLN A 46 30.16 -34.05 -0.99
N ILE A 47 28.94 -33.71 -1.44
CA ILE A 47 28.35 -32.39 -1.23
C ILE A 47 28.27 -32.06 0.27
N ALA A 48 27.74 -32.99 1.08
CA ALA A 48 27.64 -32.80 2.53
C ALA A 48 29.03 -32.63 3.17
N GLN A 49 30.01 -33.44 2.79
CA GLN A 49 31.38 -33.37 3.28
C GLN A 49 32.06 -32.05 2.87
N HIS A 50 31.84 -31.58 1.64
CA HIS A 50 32.35 -30.29 1.17
C HIS A 50 31.69 -29.13 1.91
N PHE A 51 30.40 -29.17 2.21
CA PHE A 51 29.75 -28.17 3.05
C PHE A 51 30.31 -28.16 4.48
N GLN A 52 30.50 -29.34 5.08
CA GLN A 52 31.12 -29.44 6.41
C GLN A 52 32.52 -28.84 6.42
N GLN A 53 33.34 -29.17 5.42
CA GLN A 53 34.68 -28.59 5.27
C GLN A 53 34.60 -27.08 5.02
N ALA A 54 33.68 -26.61 4.18
CA ALA A 54 33.47 -25.19 3.93
C ALA A 54 33.15 -24.44 5.22
N TYR A 55 32.29 -24.97 6.08
CA TYR A 55 32.00 -24.33 7.38
C TYR A 55 33.21 -24.30 8.31
N VAL A 56 34.02 -25.35 8.34
CA VAL A 56 35.29 -25.36 9.09
C VAL A 56 36.22 -24.29 8.55
N ARG A 57 36.44 -24.25 7.22
CA ARG A 57 37.32 -23.25 6.58
C ARG A 57 36.81 -21.82 6.73
N LEU A 58 35.51 -21.58 6.65
CA LEU A 58 34.92 -20.26 6.87
C LEU A 58 35.05 -19.80 8.33
N ARG A 59 35.03 -20.73 9.28
CA ARG A 59 35.31 -20.43 10.69
C ARG A 59 36.78 -20.07 10.91
N GLU A 60 37.70 -20.80 10.28
CA GLU A 60 39.13 -20.46 10.28
C GLU A 60 39.36 -19.07 9.65
N ALA A 61 38.74 -18.81 8.50
CA ALA A 61 38.81 -17.51 7.83
C ALA A 61 38.30 -16.37 8.72
N ARG A 62 37.25 -16.60 9.53
CA ARG A 62 36.79 -15.62 10.52
C ARG A 62 37.85 -15.33 11.57
N GLY A 63 38.52 -16.34 12.12
CA GLY A 63 39.61 -16.13 13.08
C GLY A 63 40.75 -15.29 12.49
N ILE A 64 41.14 -15.57 11.24
CA ILE A 64 42.13 -14.77 10.51
C ILE A 64 41.64 -13.33 10.32
N THR A 65 40.34 -13.15 10.04
CA THR A 65 39.73 -11.83 9.87
C THR A 65 39.72 -11.05 11.19
N ASP A 66 39.51 -11.71 12.32
CA ASP A 66 39.55 -11.08 13.65
C ASP A 66 40.97 -10.58 13.98
N GLU A 67 41.99 -11.38 13.67
CA GLU A 67 43.40 -10.96 13.80
C GLU A 67 43.72 -9.77 12.90
N TRP A 68 43.30 -9.82 11.63
CA TRP A 68 43.47 -8.71 10.70
C TRP A 68 42.74 -7.44 11.19
N ALA A 69 41.52 -7.58 11.70
CA ALA A 69 40.74 -6.47 12.25
C ALA A 69 41.42 -5.83 13.47
N ASN A 70 42.04 -6.63 14.35
CA ASN A 70 42.77 -6.10 15.51
C ASN A 70 43.93 -5.17 15.11
N CYS A 71 44.65 -5.50 14.03
CA CYS A 71 45.72 -4.65 13.49
C CYS A 71 45.19 -3.30 13.00
N LEU A 72 44.03 -3.29 12.33
CA LEU A 72 43.45 -2.06 11.79
C LEU A 72 42.77 -1.22 12.87
N LYS A 73 42.13 -1.87 13.84
CA LYS A 73 41.35 -1.21 14.89
C LYS A 73 42.16 -0.21 15.70
N THR A 74 43.45 -0.47 15.93
CA THR A 74 44.34 0.46 16.64
C THR A 74 44.67 1.72 15.83
N GLY A 75 44.58 1.65 14.50
CA GLY A 75 44.83 2.78 13.59
C GLY A 75 43.55 3.53 13.16
N LEU A 76 42.38 3.09 13.62
CA LEU A 76 41.11 3.70 13.25
C LEU A 76 40.94 5.05 13.96
N ASP A 77 40.85 6.12 13.18
CA ASP A 77 40.50 7.44 13.68
C ASP A 77 38.99 7.51 13.94
N SER A 78 38.61 7.24 15.19
CA SER A 78 37.21 7.25 15.63
C SER A 78 36.53 8.62 15.44
N ALA A 79 37.28 9.72 15.50
CA ALA A 79 36.72 11.06 15.32
C ALA A 79 36.36 11.30 13.85
N ARG A 80 37.25 10.95 12.92
CA ARG A 80 36.97 11.04 11.48
C ARG A 80 35.88 10.06 11.04
N LEU A 81 35.83 8.85 11.61
CA LEU A 81 34.74 7.91 11.39
C LEU A 81 33.41 8.50 11.86
N GLY A 82 33.38 9.14 13.04
CA GLY A 82 32.19 9.82 13.56
C GLY A 82 31.73 10.96 12.65
N ALA A 83 32.66 11.77 12.13
CA ALA A 83 32.36 12.83 11.17
C ALA A 83 31.77 12.29 9.86
N LEU A 84 32.41 11.27 9.26
CA LEU A 84 31.89 10.59 8.07
C LEU A 84 30.51 9.98 8.31
N THR A 85 30.30 9.39 9.48
CA THR A 85 29.00 8.81 9.86
C THR A 85 27.93 9.89 9.96
N ALA A 86 28.25 11.04 10.55
CA ALA A 86 27.33 12.18 10.63
C ALA A 86 26.99 12.75 9.24
N GLU A 87 27.99 12.89 8.37
CA GLU A 87 27.79 13.31 6.97
C GLU A 87 26.85 12.33 6.22
N LEU A 88 27.09 11.03 6.35
CA LEU A 88 26.22 9.99 5.77
C LEU A 88 24.80 10.04 6.34
N ILE A 89 24.64 10.28 7.65
CA ILE A 89 23.32 10.42 8.27
C ILE A 89 22.60 11.64 7.69
N GLU A 90 23.28 12.78 7.60
CA GLU A 90 22.68 13.98 7.00
C GLU A 90 22.29 13.75 5.55
N GLU A 91 23.12 13.05 4.76
CA GLU A 91 22.82 12.72 3.37
C GLU A 91 21.62 11.77 3.23
N ILE A 92 21.57 10.71 4.04
CA ILE A 92 20.53 9.67 3.96
C ILE A 92 19.16 10.21 4.40
N PHE A 93 19.13 11.10 5.40
CA PHE A 93 17.88 11.54 6.05
C PHE A 93 17.40 12.93 5.62
N GLN A 94 17.75 13.40 4.42
CA GLN A 94 17.17 14.61 3.82
C GLN A 94 15.74 14.39 3.32
N VAL A 95 14.81 14.05 4.21
CA VAL A 95 13.41 13.85 3.82
C VAL A 95 12.67 15.18 3.90
N VAL A 96 12.46 15.81 2.74
CA VAL A 96 11.49 16.89 2.61
C VAL A 96 10.09 16.27 2.68
N PRO A 97 9.23 16.69 3.63
CA PRO A 97 7.86 16.18 3.72
C PRO A 97 7.13 16.41 2.41
N ARG A 98 6.53 15.36 1.87
CA ARG A 98 5.68 15.45 0.67
C ARG A 98 4.23 15.61 1.08
N VAL A 99 3.53 16.47 0.36
CA VAL A 99 2.07 16.62 0.45
C VAL A 99 1.50 16.06 -0.86
N ARG A 100 0.60 15.08 -0.74
CA ARG A 100 -0.19 14.61 -1.90
C ARG A 100 -1.64 15.01 -1.69
N HIS A 101 -2.28 15.41 -2.78
CA HIS A 101 -3.70 15.70 -2.83
C HIS A 101 -4.38 14.64 -3.70
N LEU A 102 -5.37 13.97 -3.15
CA LEU A 102 -5.99 12.77 -3.71
C LEU A 102 -7.50 12.81 -3.47
N PHE A 103 -8.23 11.87 -4.05
CA PHE A 103 -9.64 11.61 -3.74
C PHE A 103 -9.79 10.15 -3.34
N ALA A 104 -10.58 9.89 -2.31
CA ALA A 104 -10.92 8.53 -1.85
C ALA A 104 -12.39 8.20 -2.12
N THR A 105 -13.17 9.22 -2.45
CA THR A 105 -14.61 9.19 -2.62
C THR A 105 -14.96 9.82 -3.97
N ALA A 106 -16.04 9.34 -4.59
CA ALA A 106 -16.49 9.86 -5.87
C ALA A 106 -18.00 9.62 -6.04
N ILE A 107 -18.64 10.48 -6.84
CA ILE A 107 -20.04 10.33 -7.24
C ILE A 107 -20.03 9.75 -8.66
N THR A 108 -20.58 8.54 -8.81
CA THR A 108 -20.53 7.80 -10.08
C THR A 108 -21.94 7.46 -10.58
N PRO A 109 -22.09 7.02 -11.85
CA PRO A 109 -23.34 6.44 -12.35
C PRO A 109 -23.88 5.24 -11.55
N ALA A 110 -23.04 4.58 -10.75
CA ALA A 110 -23.48 3.49 -9.88
C ALA A 110 -23.84 3.98 -8.46
N GLY A 111 -23.79 5.30 -8.22
CA GLY A 111 -23.93 5.92 -6.91
C GLY A 111 -22.59 6.39 -6.31
N PRO A 112 -22.62 6.88 -5.06
CA PRO A 112 -21.41 7.26 -4.34
C PRO A 112 -20.53 6.04 -4.08
N VAL A 113 -19.23 6.20 -4.31
CA VAL A 113 -18.21 5.17 -4.08
C VAL A 113 -17.25 5.66 -3.01
N ASN A 114 -16.82 4.75 -2.14
CA ASN A 114 -15.91 5.04 -1.04
C ASN A 114 -14.80 3.98 -0.98
N PHE A 115 -13.54 4.41 -1.10
CA PHE A 115 -12.35 3.56 -1.00
C PHE A 115 -11.56 3.77 0.30
N MET A 116 -12.09 4.50 1.28
CA MET A 116 -11.39 4.80 2.54
C MET A 116 -10.89 3.55 3.26
N ASP A 117 -11.64 2.46 3.24
CA ASP A 117 -11.20 1.21 3.87
C ASP A 117 -9.92 0.66 3.20
N SER A 118 -9.90 0.55 1.87
CA SER A 118 -8.71 0.08 1.14
C SER A 118 -7.54 1.04 1.29
N ILE A 119 -7.79 2.34 1.16
CA ILE A 119 -6.76 3.37 1.23
C ILE A 119 -6.11 3.45 2.63
N THR A 120 -6.87 3.11 3.67
CA THR A 120 -6.37 3.08 5.06
C THR A 120 -5.97 1.69 5.54
N GLU A 121 -5.84 0.70 4.66
CA GLU A 121 -5.54 -0.70 5.05
C GLU A 121 -4.25 -0.84 5.85
N ASP A 122 -3.21 -0.10 5.49
CA ASP A 122 -1.91 -0.09 6.17
C ASP A 122 -1.91 0.73 7.47
N CYS A 123 -3.00 1.44 7.77
CA CYS A 123 -3.13 2.25 8.97
C CYS A 123 -3.54 1.41 10.18
N THR A 124 -2.62 1.26 11.12
CA THR A 124 -2.86 0.62 12.42
C THR A 124 -3.77 1.44 13.35
N ARG A 125 -3.93 2.75 13.09
CA ARG A 125 -4.77 3.65 13.87
C ARG A 125 -5.63 4.49 12.94
N ARG A 126 -6.95 4.52 13.15
CA ARG A 126 -7.86 5.39 12.41
C ARG A 126 -8.74 6.17 13.37
N TYR A 127 -8.70 7.49 13.27
CA TYR A 127 -9.64 8.37 13.97
C TYR A 127 -10.78 8.68 13.01
N ILE A 128 -11.98 8.21 13.34
CA ILE A 128 -13.17 8.35 12.50
C ILE A 128 -14.00 9.49 13.06
N LEU A 129 -14.02 10.61 12.35
CA LEU A 129 -14.82 11.79 12.66
C LEU A 129 -16.27 11.52 12.23
N ARG A 130 -17.21 11.66 13.16
CA ARG A 130 -18.65 11.66 12.87
C ARG A 130 -19.22 13.03 13.14
N GLY A 131 -20.22 13.42 12.35
CA GLY A 131 -21.01 14.61 12.62
C GLY A 131 -21.67 15.16 11.36
N GLN A 132 -22.55 16.13 11.54
CA GLN A 132 -23.28 16.76 10.45
C GLN A 132 -22.39 17.75 9.65
N PRO A 133 -22.80 18.16 8.44
CA PRO A 133 -22.18 19.29 7.76
C PRO A 133 -22.06 20.50 8.70
N GLY A 134 -20.94 21.22 8.63
CA GLY A 134 -20.67 22.37 9.51
C GLY A 134 -20.10 22.05 10.90
N CYS A 135 -19.98 20.77 11.31
CA CYS A 135 -19.40 20.40 12.61
C CYS A 135 -17.86 20.53 12.69
N GLY A 136 -17.19 21.04 11.63
CA GLY A 136 -15.74 21.30 11.65
C GLY A 136 -14.83 20.12 11.28
N LYS A 137 -15.36 19.06 10.65
CA LYS A 137 -14.60 17.84 10.27
C LYS A 137 -13.36 18.17 9.41
N SER A 138 -13.56 18.88 8.31
CA SER A 138 -12.48 19.30 7.41
C SER A 138 -11.47 20.23 8.09
N ALA A 139 -11.93 21.14 8.98
CA ALA A 139 -11.02 21.98 9.76
C ALA A 139 -10.09 21.15 10.66
N VAL A 140 -10.61 20.10 11.32
CA VAL A 140 -9.78 19.16 12.09
C VAL A 140 -8.77 18.47 11.18
N LEU A 141 -9.20 17.97 10.03
CA LEU A 141 -8.33 17.30 9.04
C LEU A 141 -7.20 18.23 8.56
N GLN A 142 -7.52 19.46 8.15
CA GLN A 142 -6.55 20.47 7.73
C GLN A 142 -5.54 20.78 8.84
N GLN A 143 -6.00 20.97 10.08
CA GLN A 143 -5.14 21.26 11.22
C GLN A 143 -4.20 20.09 11.55
N VAL A 144 -4.70 18.85 11.50
CA VAL A 144 -3.88 17.64 11.70
C VAL A 144 -2.82 17.52 10.59
N GLY A 145 -3.20 17.70 9.33
CA GLY A 145 -2.27 17.66 8.20
C GLY A 145 -1.17 18.72 8.31
N GLN A 146 -1.53 19.97 8.62
CA GLN A 146 -0.56 21.05 8.85
C GLN A 146 0.36 20.75 10.05
N ALA A 147 -0.19 20.20 11.13
CA ALA A 147 0.57 19.84 12.32
C ALA A 147 1.59 18.71 12.06
N ALA A 148 1.25 17.75 11.20
CA ALA A 148 2.13 16.67 10.77
C ALA A 148 3.28 17.21 9.89
N LEU A 149 2.97 18.07 8.92
CA LEU A 149 3.98 18.71 8.07
C LEU A 149 4.99 19.55 8.85
N LYS A 150 4.51 20.36 9.81
CA LYS A 150 5.37 21.13 10.73
C LYS A 150 6.32 20.26 11.56
N ARG A 151 5.99 18.97 11.72
CA ARG A 151 6.79 17.98 12.46
C ARG A 151 7.66 17.11 11.53
N GLY A 152 7.71 17.42 10.24
CA GLY A 152 8.55 16.69 9.28
C GLY A 152 7.90 15.43 8.69
N PHE A 153 6.59 15.22 8.87
CA PHE A 153 5.90 14.06 8.30
C PHE A 153 5.30 14.37 6.93
N SER A 154 5.47 13.45 5.98
CA SER A 154 4.69 13.47 4.74
C SER A 154 3.22 13.16 5.02
N VAL A 155 2.33 13.78 4.26
CA VAL A 155 0.88 13.64 4.42
C VAL A 155 0.19 13.42 3.08
N ASP A 156 -0.81 12.55 3.08
CA ASP A 156 -1.73 12.38 1.98
C ASP A 156 -3.07 13.01 2.41
N LEU A 157 -3.49 14.07 1.72
CA LEU A 157 -4.73 14.78 1.92
C LEU A 157 -5.75 14.28 0.90
N TYR A 158 -6.87 13.75 1.37
CA TYR A 158 -7.96 13.27 0.53
C TYR A 158 -9.10 14.27 0.55
N HIS A 159 -9.38 14.84 -0.61
CA HIS A 159 -10.47 15.79 -0.84
C HIS A 159 -11.81 15.08 -1.00
N CYS A 160 -12.88 15.79 -0.68
CA CYS A 160 -14.23 15.29 -0.78
C CYS A 160 -14.68 15.22 -2.24
N GLY A 161 -15.25 14.07 -2.64
CA GLY A 161 -15.79 13.87 -3.98
C GLY A 161 -17.04 14.71 -4.29
N PHE A 162 -17.69 15.27 -3.26
CA PHE A 162 -18.83 16.18 -3.40
C PHE A 162 -18.42 17.66 -3.35
N ASP A 163 -17.50 18.02 -2.45
CA ASP A 163 -16.95 19.38 -2.30
C ASP A 163 -15.41 19.36 -2.30
N PRO A 164 -14.74 19.56 -3.46
CA PRO A 164 -13.29 19.43 -3.58
C PRO A 164 -12.44 20.38 -2.71
N ASP A 165 -13.02 21.44 -2.15
CA ASP A 165 -12.32 22.34 -1.23
C ASP A 165 -12.29 21.80 0.21
N GLU A 166 -13.16 20.81 0.52
CA GLU A 166 -13.22 20.13 1.80
C GLU A 166 -12.41 18.82 1.80
N LEU A 167 -11.92 18.42 2.99
CA LEU A 167 -11.20 17.17 3.16
C LEU A 167 -12.10 16.06 3.73
N ASP A 168 -11.98 14.87 3.17
CA ASP A 168 -12.54 13.63 3.71
C ASP A 168 -11.52 12.86 4.56
N ALA A 169 -10.20 12.99 4.30
CA ALA A 169 -9.20 12.32 5.14
C ALA A 169 -7.80 12.96 5.11
N VAL A 170 -7.03 12.65 6.14
CA VAL A 170 -5.58 12.87 6.22
C VAL A 170 -4.92 11.57 6.66
N ILE A 171 -3.94 11.13 5.87
CA ILE A 171 -3.11 9.97 6.19
C ILE A 171 -1.68 10.44 6.43
N ILE A 172 -1.08 9.92 7.50
CA ILE A 172 0.32 10.14 7.85
C ILE A 172 1.03 8.77 7.76
N PRO A 173 1.57 8.40 6.59
CA PRO A 173 2.02 7.03 6.32
C PRO A 173 3.07 6.54 7.31
N ALA A 174 4.04 7.39 7.66
CA ALA A 174 5.11 7.04 8.60
C ALA A 174 4.60 6.68 10.01
N LEU A 175 3.43 7.21 10.39
CA LEU A 175 2.78 6.92 11.67
C LEU A 175 1.77 5.78 11.60
N LYS A 176 1.48 5.28 10.39
CA LYS A 176 0.39 4.33 10.10
C LYS A 176 -0.93 4.79 10.73
N THR A 177 -1.22 6.09 10.57
CA THR A 177 -2.36 6.75 11.18
C THR A 177 -3.17 7.49 10.13
N ALA A 178 -4.48 7.32 10.18
CA ALA A 178 -5.44 8.10 9.39
C ALA A 178 -6.39 8.87 10.31
N VAL A 179 -6.81 10.04 9.89
CA VAL A 179 -8.01 10.73 10.39
C VAL A 179 -8.96 10.83 9.20
N VAL A 180 -10.18 10.33 9.33
CA VAL A 180 -11.15 10.20 8.23
C VAL A 180 -12.51 10.74 8.65
N ASP A 181 -13.22 11.37 7.73
CA ASP A 181 -14.66 11.60 7.84
C ASP A 181 -15.39 10.28 7.58
N GLY A 182 -16.17 9.83 8.56
CA GLY A 182 -16.98 8.61 8.48
C GLY A 182 -18.47 8.88 8.32
N SER A 183 -18.86 10.06 7.85
CA SER A 183 -20.27 10.49 7.71
C SER A 183 -20.85 10.13 6.34
N SER A 184 -22.18 10.12 6.23
CA SER A 184 -22.87 9.98 4.93
C SER A 184 -22.43 11.10 3.97
N PRO A 185 -22.24 10.84 2.66
CA PRO A 185 -22.53 9.60 1.92
C PRO A 185 -21.36 8.59 1.87
N HIS A 186 -20.27 8.83 2.61
CA HIS A 186 -19.03 8.04 2.57
C HIS A 186 -18.74 7.38 3.92
N VAL A 187 -19.76 6.73 4.50
CA VAL A 187 -19.71 6.16 5.84
C VAL A 187 -18.53 5.21 6.01
N VAL A 188 -17.78 5.39 7.10
CA VAL A 188 -16.69 4.50 7.52
C VAL A 188 -17.08 3.87 8.85
N GLU A 189 -17.18 2.55 8.87
CA GLU A 189 -17.54 1.80 10.07
C GLU A 189 -16.30 1.46 10.91
N PRO A 190 -16.38 1.60 12.25
CA PRO A 190 -15.26 1.32 13.17
C PRO A 190 -15.11 -0.19 13.40
N ARG A 191 -14.66 -0.91 12.37
CA ARG A 191 -14.55 -2.38 12.38
C ARG A 191 -13.18 -2.89 12.80
N ARG A 192 -12.18 -2.02 12.90
CA ARG A 192 -10.78 -2.42 13.16
C ARG A 192 -10.38 -2.12 14.62
N PRO A 193 -9.49 -2.94 15.23
CA PRO A 193 -9.08 -2.73 16.62
C PRO A 193 -8.48 -1.36 16.93
N GLY A 194 -7.85 -0.71 15.94
CA GLY A 194 -7.25 0.62 16.07
C GLY A 194 -8.18 1.79 15.73
N ASP A 195 -9.47 1.51 15.50
CA ASP A 195 -10.44 2.55 15.19
C ASP A 195 -10.89 3.27 16.45
N LYS A 196 -10.89 4.60 16.40
CA LYS A 196 -11.45 5.47 17.43
C LYS A 196 -12.45 6.43 16.80
N VAL A 197 -13.70 6.31 17.21
CA VAL A 197 -14.75 7.24 16.79
C VAL A 197 -14.67 8.51 17.63
N LEU A 198 -14.76 9.65 16.96
CA LEU A 198 -14.87 10.98 17.55
C LEU A 198 -16.16 11.61 17.02
N ASP A 199 -17.18 11.75 17.86
CA ASP A 199 -18.43 12.39 17.47
C ASP A 199 -18.35 13.90 17.73
N LEU A 200 -18.32 14.68 16.67
CA LEU A 200 -18.25 16.13 16.76
C LEU A 200 -19.59 16.77 17.11
N LEU A 201 -20.71 16.04 17.05
CA LEU A 201 -21.99 16.56 17.54
C LEU A 201 -21.96 16.80 19.06
N GLU A 202 -21.11 16.07 19.80
CA GLU A 202 -20.89 16.29 21.23
C GLU A 202 -20.26 17.66 21.54
N LEU A 203 -19.70 18.33 20.53
CA LEU A 203 -19.09 19.66 20.65
C LEU A 203 -20.07 20.80 20.30
N ILE A 204 -21.27 20.46 19.84
CA ILE A 204 -22.31 21.42 19.50
C ILE A 204 -23.19 21.67 20.73
N ASP A 205 -23.64 22.92 20.91
CA ASP A 205 -24.58 23.26 21.97
C ASP A 205 -25.87 22.42 21.83
N SER A 206 -26.15 21.62 22.85
CA SER A 206 -27.27 20.67 22.85
C SER A 206 -28.64 21.35 22.73
N VAL A 207 -28.80 22.60 23.19
CA VAL A 207 -30.05 23.36 23.06
C VAL A 207 -30.24 23.75 21.60
N ILE A 208 -29.19 24.28 20.96
CA ILE A 208 -29.23 24.63 19.53
C ILE A 208 -29.55 23.39 18.69
N LEU A 209 -28.88 22.26 18.98
CA LEU A 209 -29.12 21.01 18.26
C LEU A 209 -30.57 20.52 18.42
N TYR A 210 -31.12 20.59 19.64
CA TYR A 210 -32.49 20.19 19.92
C TYR A 210 -33.51 21.11 19.22
N GLU A 211 -33.36 22.42 19.36
CA GLU A 211 -34.25 23.42 18.77
C GLU A 211 -34.31 23.31 17.24
N ASN A 212 -33.19 22.96 16.61
CA ASN A 212 -33.11 22.84 15.14
C ASN A 212 -33.33 21.41 14.63
N SER A 213 -33.48 20.40 15.49
CA SER A 213 -33.51 18.98 15.10
C SER A 213 -34.54 18.64 14.02
N ALA A 214 -35.77 19.14 14.15
CA ALA A 214 -36.83 18.91 13.16
C ALA A 214 -36.53 19.58 11.81
N PHE A 215 -35.94 20.77 11.83
CA PHE A 215 -35.54 21.50 10.63
C PHE A 215 -34.35 20.82 9.94
N ILE A 216 -33.37 20.37 10.71
CA ILE A 216 -32.21 19.63 10.20
C ILE A 216 -32.65 18.34 9.53
N ALA A 217 -33.56 17.56 10.15
CA ALA A 217 -34.08 16.33 9.57
C ALA A 217 -34.81 16.56 8.23
N GLU A 218 -35.55 17.66 8.11
CA GLU A 218 -36.21 18.04 6.85
C GLU A 218 -35.19 18.42 5.77
N ILE A 219 -34.15 19.20 6.12
CA ILE A 219 -33.06 19.54 5.19
C ILE A 219 -32.31 18.29 4.75
N GLU A 220 -32.00 17.37 5.67
CA GLU A 220 -31.31 16.12 5.36
C GLU A 220 -32.08 15.29 4.34
N LYS A 221 -33.41 15.17 4.52
CA LYS A 221 -34.28 14.49 3.56
C LYS A 221 -34.30 15.18 2.20
N GLN A 222 -34.33 16.51 2.16
CA GLN A 222 -34.26 17.28 0.92
C GLN A 222 -32.92 17.06 0.21
N PHE A 223 -31.82 17.08 0.97
CA PHE A 223 -30.48 16.77 0.45
C PHE A 223 -30.42 15.38 -0.16
N GLU A 224 -30.89 14.34 0.55
CA GLU A 224 -30.90 12.97 0.04
C GLU A 224 -31.69 12.85 -1.27
N GLY A 225 -32.85 13.51 -1.37
CA GLY A 225 -33.67 13.55 -2.58
C GLY A 225 -32.93 14.18 -3.76
N VAL A 226 -32.42 15.40 -3.59
CA VAL A 226 -31.71 16.13 -4.66
C VAL A 226 -30.40 15.44 -5.04
N PHE A 227 -29.68 14.86 -4.07
CA PHE A 227 -28.48 14.10 -4.32
C PHE A 227 -28.76 12.86 -5.18
N ALA A 228 -29.83 12.12 -4.87
CA ALA A 228 -30.26 10.97 -5.64
C ALA A 228 -30.68 11.34 -7.08
N GLU A 229 -31.39 12.46 -7.25
CA GLU A 229 -31.70 13.01 -8.58
C GLU A 229 -30.44 13.34 -9.36
N GLY A 230 -29.44 13.98 -8.74
CA GLY A 230 -28.15 14.26 -9.35
C GLY A 230 -27.42 12.99 -9.82
N VAL A 231 -27.40 11.94 -9.00
CA VAL A 231 -26.84 10.63 -9.38
C VAL A 231 -27.62 10.01 -10.55
N ALA A 232 -28.95 10.14 -10.57
CA ALA A 232 -29.79 9.64 -11.67
C ALA A 232 -29.50 10.35 -13.00
N GLU A 233 -29.20 11.65 -12.97
CA GLU A 233 -28.76 12.39 -14.16
C GLU A 233 -27.40 11.89 -14.67
N ILE A 234 -26.42 11.65 -13.79
CA ILE A 234 -25.12 11.06 -14.17
C ILE A 234 -25.31 9.66 -14.75
N THR A 235 -26.23 8.88 -14.18
CA THR A 235 -26.60 7.54 -14.68
C THR A 235 -27.18 7.62 -16.10
N THR A 236 -28.09 8.57 -16.32
CA THR A 236 -28.68 8.82 -17.64
C THR A 236 -27.64 9.30 -18.64
N ALA A 237 -26.75 10.20 -18.25
CA ALA A 237 -25.64 10.68 -19.06
C ALA A 237 -24.73 9.52 -19.49
N LYS A 238 -24.37 8.61 -18.56
CA LYS A 238 -23.63 7.39 -18.91
C LYS A 238 -24.39 6.53 -19.92
N ARG A 239 -25.69 6.29 -19.72
CA ARG A 239 -26.47 5.48 -20.67
C ARG A 239 -26.48 6.10 -22.07
N ILE A 240 -26.68 7.41 -22.17
CA ILE A 240 -26.64 8.14 -23.46
C ILE A 240 -25.24 8.05 -24.07
N HIS A 241 -24.19 8.17 -23.26
CA HIS A 241 -22.81 8.01 -23.69
C HIS A 241 -22.54 6.58 -24.22
N ASP A 242 -22.99 5.55 -23.51
CA ASP A 242 -22.85 4.15 -23.93
C ASP A 242 -23.62 3.89 -25.26
N ASP A 243 -24.81 4.48 -25.42
CA ASP A 243 -25.57 4.42 -26.69
C ASP A 243 -24.83 5.12 -27.84
N LEU A 244 -24.18 6.26 -27.56
CA LEU A 244 -23.34 6.98 -28.53
C LEU A 244 -22.08 6.18 -28.88
N GLU A 245 -21.39 5.63 -27.88
CA GLU A 245 -20.17 4.84 -28.06
C GLU A 245 -20.38 3.63 -28.96
N ARG A 246 -21.57 3.01 -28.95
CA ARG A 246 -21.89 1.88 -29.84
C ARG A 246 -21.67 2.20 -31.31
N PHE A 247 -22.00 3.41 -31.77
CA PHE A 247 -21.76 3.83 -33.15
C PHE A 247 -20.26 3.97 -33.44
N TYR A 248 -19.50 4.54 -32.50
CA TYR A 248 -18.06 4.72 -32.64
C TYR A 248 -17.31 3.38 -32.59
N VAL A 249 -17.65 2.50 -31.66
CA VAL A 249 -17.11 1.14 -31.54
C VAL A 249 -17.37 0.36 -32.83
N ALA A 250 -18.59 0.41 -33.38
CA ALA A 250 -18.91 -0.27 -34.63
C ALA A 250 -18.12 0.27 -35.84
N ALA A 251 -17.73 1.55 -35.82
CA ALA A 251 -16.95 2.19 -36.86
C ALA A 251 -15.42 2.15 -36.61
N MET A 252 -14.97 1.65 -35.46
CA MET A 252 -13.57 1.66 -35.05
C MET A 252 -12.80 0.49 -35.66
N ASP A 253 -11.70 0.77 -36.35
CA ASP A 253 -10.72 -0.24 -36.72
C ASP A 253 -9.83 -0.58 -35.50
N PHE A 254 -10.29 -1.53 -34.69
CA PHE A 254 -9.54 -1.97 -33.50
C PHE A 254 -8.17 -2.58 -33.85
N SER A 255 -8.01 -3.19 -35.03
CA SER A 255 -6.71 -3.70 -35.48
C SER A 255 -5.73 -2.55 -35.72
N GLY A 256 -6.17 -1.48 -36.36
CA GLY A 256 -5.37 -0.27 -36.55
C GLY A 256 -5.03 0.44 -35.22
N VAL A 257 -5.97 0.46 -34.27
CA VAL A 257 -5.74 0.96 -32.91
C VAL A 257 -4.69 0.13 -32.18
N ASP A 258 -4.79 -1.20 -32.23
CA ASP A 258 -3.83 -2.11 -31.60
C ASP A 258 -2.42 -1.98 -32.19
N GLN A 259 -2.30 -1.90 -33.52
CA GLN A 259 -1.02 -1.64 -34.18
C GLN A 259 -0.44 -0.29 -33.75
N THR A 260 -1.28 0.73 -33.62
CA THR A 260 -0.86 2.05 -33.14
C THR A 260 -0.38 2.00 -31.69
N ARG A 261 -1.10 1.27 -30.82
CA ARG A 261 -0.71 1.03 -29.43
C ARG A 261 0.65 0.34 -29.37
N GLU A 262 0.85 -0.72 -30.13
CA GLU A 262 2.12 -1.48 -30.14
C GLU A 262 3.28 -0.61 -30.60
N ARG A 263 3.12 0.12 -31.71
CA ARG A 263 4.13 1.07 -32.19
C ARG A 263 4.44 2.16 -31.17
N LEU A 264 3.43 2.69 -30.47
CA LEU A 264 3.62 3.69 -29.42
C LEU A 264 4.32 3.10 -28.21
N LEU A 265 3.96 1.89 -27.80
CA LEU A 265 4.60 1.18 -26.70
C LEU A 265 6.07 0.93 -27.01
N GLU A 266 6.39 0.41 -28.20
CA GLU A 266 7.76 0.24 -28.67
C GLU A 266 8.53 1.56 -28.65
N LYS A 267 7.91 2.66 -29.12
CA LYS A 267 8.53 3.98 -29.10
C LYS A 267 8.79 4.47 -27.67
N ILE A 268 7.85 4.29 -26.75
CA ILE A 268 8.03 4.67 -25.34
C ILE A 268 9.15 3.85 -24.70
N LEU A 269 9.16 2.54 -24.93
CA LEU A 269 10.20 1.64 -24.43
C LEU A 269 11.57 2.01 -25.01
N HIS A 270 11.64 2.35 -26.29
CA HIS A 270 12.87 2.83 -26.93
C HIS A 270 13.36 4.14 -26.33
N LEU A 271 12.48 5.13 -26.14
CA LEU A 271 12.82 6.42 -25.53
C LEU A 271 13.24 6.27 -24.06
N ALA A 272 12.61 5.36 -23.31
CA ALA A 272 13.00 5.02 -21.95
C ALA A 272 14.38 4.36 -21.93
N ALA A 273 14.67 3.46 -22.87
CA ALA A 273 15.97 2.83 -23.03
C ALA A 273 17.06 3.83 -23.46
N GLU A 274 16.75 4.81 -24.30
CA GLU A 274 17.67 5.88 -24.72
C GLU A 274 17.99 6.85 -23.57
N LYS A 275 17.01 7.20 -22.73
CA LYS A 275 17.24 7.96 -21.49
C LYS A 275 18.03 7.19 -20.43
N SER A 276 18.11 5.87 -20.55
CA SER A 276 18.83 4.98 -19.64
C SER A 276 20.26 4.69 -20.10
N LYS A 277 20.69 5.22 -21.26
CA LYS A 277 22.08 5.16 -21.68
C LYS A 277 22.88 6.29 -21.02
N PRO A 278 24.04 5.98 -20.41
CA PRO A 278 24.90 6.95 -19.72
C PRO A 278 25.49 8.02 -20.64
#